data_AF-A0A368FW68-F1
#
_entry.id   AF-A0A368FW68-F1
#
_cell.length_a   1.000
_cell.length_b   1.000
_cell.length_c   1.000
_cell.angle_alpha   90.00
_cell.angle_beta   90.00
_cell.angle_gamma   90.00
#
_symmetry.space_group_name_H-M   'P 1'
#
loop_
_entity.id
_entity.type
_entity.pdbx_description
1 polymer ?
#
loop_
_entity_poly.entity_id
_entity_poly.type
_entity_poly.pdbx_seq_one_letter_code
_entity_poly.pdbx_strand_id
1 'polypeptide(L)'
;MATQKLIGEQMLDRLQHHYNNDTDVIFDDKIAKGHGFFYLPLHRAGTEFVVGHTGHGCQQVISDLKNKVSIAYVSNGLKTGLYDLCRTYSRLQDSIYDVIESRLRNSQAIL
;
A
#
# COMPACT_ATOMS: atom_id res chain seq x y z
N MET A 1 26.02 16.44 8.20
CA MET A 1 25.00 16.72 7.18
C MET A 1 23.70 16.10 7.66
N ALA A 2 22.64 16.90 7.85
CA ALA A 2 21.33 16.34 8.16
C ALA A 2 20.85 15.53 6.95
N THR A 3 20.51 14.26 7.15
CA THR A 3 19.89 13.44 6.11
C THR A 3 18.55 14.08 5.73
N GLN A 4 18.33 14.36 4.45
CA GLN A 4 17.08 14.92 3.90
C GLN A 4 15.86 13.97 4.00
N LYS A 5 15.91 12.98 4.91
CA LYS A 5 14.89 11.96 5.11
C LYS A 5 13.93 12.44 6.20
N LEU A 6 12.64 12.49 5.87
CA LEU A 6 11.57 12.82 6.83
C LEU A 6 11.43 11.75 7.93
N ILE A 7 11.79 10.50 7.62
CA ILE A 7 11.64 9.34 8.50
C ILE A 7 12.98 8.61 8.59
N GLY A 8 13.40 8.25 9.81
CA GLY A 8 14.62 7.48 10.06
C GLY A 8 14.44 5.98 9.77
N GLU A 9 15.53 5.26 9.54
CA GLU A 9 15.51 3.83 9.19
C GLU A 9 14.79 2.98 10.25
N GLN A 10 14.97 3.28 11.54
CA GLN A 10 14.27 2.57 12.61
C GLN A 10 12.74 2.69 12.50
N MET A 11 12.25 3.87 12.11
CA MET A 11 10.81 4.06 11.93
C MET A 11 10.33 3.40 10.63
N LEU A 12 11.15 3.39 9.58
CA LEU A 12 10.84 2.67 8.34
C LEU A 12 10.69 1.16 8.58
N ASP A 13 11.56 0.58 9.41
CA ASP A 13 11.48 -0.83 9.83
C ASP A 13 10.21 -1.13 10.63
N ARG A 14 9.83 -0.23 11.54
CA ARG A 14 8.55 -0.34 12.28
C ARG A 14 7.33 -0.32 11.35
N LEU A 15 7.36 0.48 10.28
CA LEU A 15 6.29 0.50 9.29
C LEU A 15 6.19 -0.80 8.46
N GLN A 16 7.16 -1.71 8.55
CA GLN A 16 7.05 -3.05 7.93
C GLN A 16 6.23 -4.03 8.77
N HIS A 17 5.62 -3.59 9.88
CA HIS A 17 4.79 -4.41 10.74
C HIS A 17 3.58 -3.61 11.21
N HIS A 18 2.38 -4.18 11.12
CA HIS A 18 1.18 -3.53 11.68
C HIS A 18 1.21 -3.55 13.21
N TYR A 19 0.58 -2.56 13.85
CA TYR A 19 0.49 -2.51 15.32
C TYR A 19 -0.67 -3.36 15.85
N ASN A 20 -1.82 -3.29 15.18
CA ASN A 20 -3.02 -4.05 15.53
C ASN A 20 -3.67 -4.61 14.27
N ASN A 21 -4.33 -5.76 14.39
CA ASN A 21 -5.05 -6.43 13.31
C ASN A 21 -6.30 -7.11 13.88
N ASP A 22 -7.25 -6.28 14.27
CA ASP A 22 -8.46 -6.65 15.00
C ASP A 22 -9.70 -6.08 14.28
N THR A 23 -10.88 -6.50 14.73
CA THR A 23 -12.14 -5.92 14.26
C THR A 23 -12.20 -4.45 14.62
N ASP A 24 -12.38 -3.62 13.60
CA ASP A 24 -12.75 -2.23 13.76
C ASP A 24 -14.27 -2.11 13.85
N VAL A 25 -14.76 -1.66 14.99
CA VAL A 25 -16.20 -1.56 15.28
C VAL A 25 -16.94 -0.49 14.46
N ILE A 26 -16.24 0.46 13.87
CA ILE A 26 -16.84 1.50 13.02
C ILE A 26 -16.98 1.01 11.59
N PHE A 27 -15.98 0.26 11.10
CA PHE A 27 -16.03 -0.37 9.78
C PHE A 27 -16.80 -1.70 9.78
N ASP A 28 -17.00 -2.30 10.95
CA ASP A 28 -17.52 -3.68 11.11
C ASP A 28 -16.70 -4.70 10.30
N ASP A 29 -15.38 -4.49 10.26
CA ASP A 29 -14.45 -5.29 9.47
C ASP A 29 -13.09 -5.42 10.18
N LYS A 30 -12.32 -6.44 9.84
CA LYS A 30 -10.98 -6.65 10.38
C LYS A 30 -9.97 -5.83 9.59
N ILE A 31 -9.42 -4.79 10.23
CA ILE A 31 -8.52 -3.84 9.56
C ILE A 31 -7.21 -3.75 10.33
N ALA A 32 -6.11 -4.03 9.64
CA ALA A 32 -4.77 -3.84 10.19
C ALA A 32 -4.35 -2.36 10.17
N LYS A 33 -3.89 -1.84 11.31
CA LYS A 33 -3.52 -0.43 11.49
C LYS A 33 -2.21 -0.29 12.26
N GLY A 34 -1.59 0.87 12.15
CA GLY A 34 -0.39 1.21 12.94
C GLY A 34 0.20 2.55 12.54
N HIS A 35 0.65 3.32 13.52
CA HIS A 35 1.35 4.60 13.30
C HIS A 35 0.61 5.60 12.38
N GLY A 36 -0.73 5.57 12.36
CA GLY A 36 -1.56 6.44 11.51
C GLY A 36 -1.86 5.89 10.11
N PHE A 37 -1.43 4.66 9.81
CA PHE A 37 -1.63 4.02 8.51
C PHE A 37 -2.52 2.77 8.61
N PHE A 38 -3.17 2.45 7.50
CA PHE A 38 -3.69 1.12 7.20
C PHE A 38 -2.59 0.25 6.59
N TYR A 39 -2.69 -1.05 6.88
CA TYR A 39 -1.84 -2.11 6.33
C TYR A 39 -2.74 -2.97 5.46
N LEU A 40 -2.81 -2.62 4.17
CA LEU A 40 -3.81 -3.12 3.24
C LEU A 40 -3.26 -4.33 2.47
N PRO A 41 -3.96 -5.48 2.45
CA PRO A 41 -3.48 -6.70 1.80
C PRO A 41 -3.18 -6.49 0.31
N LEU A 42 -2.04 -6.97 -0.16
CA LEU A 42 -1.66 -6.90 -1.58
C LEU A 42 -1.38 -8.29 -2.15
N HIS A 43 -0.57 -9.10 -1.48
CA HIS A 43 -0.14 -10.43 -1.92
C HIS A 43 0.38 -10.52 -3.37
N ARG A 44 1.15 -9.50 -3.81
CA ARG A 44 1.74 -9.41 -5.15
C ARG A 44 3.20 -9.00 -5.10
N ALA A 45 4.00 -9.40 -6.08
CA ALA A 45 5.45 -9.14 -6.11
C ALA A 45 6.18 -9.52 -4.79
N GLY A 46 5.70 -10.55 -4.09
CA GLY A 46 6.20 -10.99 -2.79
C GLY A 46 5.97 -10.01 -1.64
N THR A 47 5.11 -9.00 -1.82
CA THR A 47 4.70 -8.05 -0.78
C THR A 47 3.35 -8.48 -0.23
N GLU A 48 3.27 -8.72 1.09
CA GLU A 48 2.03 -9.13 1.76
C GLU A 48 1.02 -8.00 1.86
N PHE A 49 1.47 -6.79 2.18
CA PHE A 49 0.62 -5.62 2.35
C PHE A 49 1.34 -4.34 1.93
N VAL A 50 0.55 -3.31 1.68
CA VAL A 50 1.00 -1.94 1.47
C VAL A 50 0.61 -1.07 2.65
N VAL A 51 1.43 -0.06 2.94
CA VAL A 51 1.22 0.86 4.06
C VAL A 51 0.73 2.19 3.52
N GLY A 52 -0.37 2.72 4.04
CA GLY A 52 -0.90 3.97 3.54
C GLY A 52 -2.25 4.33 4.12
N HIS A 53 -3.01 5.12 3.36
CA HIS A 53 -4.35 5.52 3.77
C HIS A 53 -5.28 5.63 2.57
N THR A 54 -6.51 5.16 2.75
CA THR A 54 -7.62 5.35 1.82
C THR A 54 -8.46 6.53 2.26
N GLY A 55 -8.93 7.34 1.32
CA GLY A 55 -9.87 8.42 1.55
C GLY A 55 -11.24 8.10 0.96
N HIS A 56 -12.27 8.74 1.51
CA HIS A 56 -13.60 8.72 0.92
C HIS A 56 -13.55 9.16 -0.54
N GLY A 57 -14.30 8.47 -1.40
CA GLY A 57 -14.25 8.73 -2.85
C GLY A 57 -13.18 7.93 -3.59
N CYS A 58 -12.62 6.88 -2.97
CA CYS A 58 -11.61 5.99 -3.53
C CYS A 58 -10.23 6.59 -3.77
N GLN A 59 -9.97 7.83 -3.36
CA GLN A 59 -8.63 8.40 -3.36
C GLN A 59 -7.74 7.69 -2.34
N GLN A 60 -6.45 7.55 -2.60
CA GLN A 60 -5.55 6.88 -1.67
C GLN A 60 -4.08 7.16 -1.97
N VAL A 61 -3.27 7.09 -0.92
CA VAL A 61 -1.81 7.11 -1.01
C VAL A 61 -1.30 5.89 -0.24
N ILE A 62 -0.61 5.00 -0.95
CA ILE A 62 -0.05 3.77 -0.38
C ILE A 62 1.40 3.60 -0.80
N SER A 63 2.17 2.85 -0.01
CA SER A 63 3.55 2.50 -0.29
C SER A 63 3.81 1.03 -0.01
N ASP A 64 4.35 0.34 -1.02
CA ASP A 64 5.07 -0.92 -0.86
C ASP A 64 6.52 -0.60 -0.50
N LEU A 65 6.84 -0.80 0.78
CA LEU A 65 8.18 -0.53 1.30
C LEU A 65 9.22 -1.56 0.82
N LYS A 66 8.79 -2.78 0.47
CA LYS A 66 9.67 -3.85 0.00
C LYS A 66 10.14 -3.56 -1.41
N ASN A 67 9.21 -3.32 -2.33
CA ASN A 67 9.52 -3.02 -3.73
C ASN A 67 9.81 -1.54 -3.99
N LYS A 68 9.72 -0.68 -2.96
CA LYS A 68 9.97 0.77 -3.02
C LYS A 68 9.07 1.48 -4.04
N VAL A 69 7.79 1.14 -4.02
CA VAL A 69 6.78 1.70 -4.91
C VAL A 69 5.72 2.44 -4.10
N SER A 70 5.50 3.71 -4.44
CA SER A 70 4.41 4.50 -3.86
C SER A 70 3.39 4.84 -4.95
N ILE A 71 2.11 4.69 -4.62
CA ILE A 71 1.00 4.98 -5.53
C ILE A 71 0.13 6.05 -4.87
N ALA A 72 -0.04 7.17 -5.56
CA ALA A 72 -1.01 8.20 -5.22
C ALA A 72 -2.10 8.22 -6.29
N TYR A 73 -3.32 7.90 -5.90
CA TYR A 73 -4.51 7.97 -6.76
C TYR A 73 -5.46 9.02 -6.19
N VAL A 74 -5.75 10.03 -7.00
CA VAL A 74 -6.65 11.14 -6.64
C VAL A 74 -7.73 11.24 -7.70
N SER A 75 -8.96 11.52 -7.28
CA SER A 75 -10.06 11.70 -8.21
C SER A 75 -11.07 12.71 -7.71
N ASN A 76 -11.64 13.50 -8.62
CA ASN A 76 -12.63 14.52 -8.27
C ASN A 76 -14.06 13.97 -8.14
N GLY A 77 -14.29 12.74 -8.59
CA GLY A 77 -15.59 12.07 -8.50
C GLY A 77 -15.67 11.20 -7.25
N LEU A 78 -16.70 11.41 -6.43
CA LEU A 78 -16.99 10.58 -5.26
C LEU A 78 -17.42 9.18 -5.72
N LYS A 79 -16.67 8.16 -5.33
CA LYS A 79 -16.95 6.74 -5.55
C LYS A 79 -17.17 6.03 -4.22
N THR A 80 -18.04 5.03 -4.22
CA THR A 80 -18.26 4.14 -3.08
C THR A 80 -17.22 3.03 -3.09
N GLY A 81 -16.65 2.74 -1.92
CA GLY A 81 -15.62 1.72 -1.73
C GLY A 81 -14.36 2.27 -1.06
N LEU A 82 -13.53 1.34 -0.61
CA LEU A 82 -12.22 1.59 -0.01
C LEU A 82 -11.22 0.65 -0.66
N TYR A 83 -9.98 1.10 -0.79
CA TYR A 83 -8.86 0.29 -1.28
C TYR A 83 -9.16 -0.47 -2.59
N ASP A 84 -9.17 -1.80 -2.56
CA ASP A 84 -9.34 -2.73 -3.69
C ASP A 84 -10.80 -2.85 -4.15
N LEU A 85 -11.76 -2.52 -3.28
CA LEU A 85 -13.17 -2.37 -3.67
C LEU A 85 -13.38 -1.21 -4.66
N CYS A 86 -12.41 -0.30 -4.77
CA CYS A 86 -12.41 0.78 -5.74
C CYS A 86 -11.92 0.30 -7.12
N ARG A 87 -12.86 -0.18 -7.95
CA ARG A 87 -12.59 -0.78 -9.28
C ARG A 87 -11.55 -0.05 -10.13
N THR A 88 -11.64 1.27 -10.28
CA THR A 88 -10.69 2.03 -11.12
C THR A 88 -9.28 2.00 -10.52
N TYR A 89 -9.18 2.16 -9.21
CA TYR A 89 -7.90 2.10 -8.51
C TYR A 89 -7.29 0.70 -8.56
N SER A 90 -8.07 -0.34 -8.22
CA SER A 90 -7.58 -1.74 -8.21
C SER A 90 -7.00 -2.13 -9.57
N ARG A 91 -7.66 -1.78 -10.69
CA ARG A 91 -7.12 -2.05 -12.03
C ARG A 91 -5.80 -1.32 -12.34
N LEU A 92 -5.64 -0.09 -11.84
CA LEU A 92 -4.40 0.66 -12.00
C LEU A 92 -3.28 0.06 -11.14
N GLN A 93 -3.59 -0.32 -9.89
CA GLN A 93 -2.68 -1.03 -9.02
C GLN A 93 -2.24 -2.34 -9.65
N ASP A 94 -3.17 -3.13 -10.19
CA ASP A 94 -2.86 -4.39 -10.88
C ASP A 94 -1.90 -4.20 -12.04
N SER A 95 -2.15 -3.20 -12.89
CA SER A 95 -1.28 -2.88 -14.03
C SER A 95 0.13 -2.49 -13.58
N ILE A 96 0.25 -1.79 -12.45
CA ILE A 96 1.56 -1.43 -11.86
C ILE A 96 2.29 -2.70 -11.39
N TYR A 97 1.60 -3.61 -10.69
CA TYR A 97 2.22 -4.83 -10.20
C TYR A 97 2.52 -5.85 -11.30
N ASP A 98 1.74 -5.88 -12.39
CA ASP A 98 2.08 -6.66 -13.58
C ASP A 98 3.45 -6.27 -14.14
N VAL A 99 3.75 -4.97 -14.20
CA VAL A 99 5.05 -4.43 -14.64
C VAL A 99 6.16 -4.77 -13.66
N ILE A 100 5.92 -4.62 -12.35
CA ILE A 100 6.91 -4.94 -11.30
C ILE A 100 7.27 -6.41 -11.35
N GLU A 101 6.29 -7.30 -11.37
CA GLU A 101 6.50 -8.74 -11.42
C GLU A 101 7.21 -9.16 -12.71
N SER A 102 6.87 -8.54 -13.84
CA SER A 102 7.60 -8.74 -15.11
C SER A 102 9.07 -8.36 -14.99
N ARG A 103 9.39 -7.22 -14.37
CA ARG A 103 10.78 -6.80 -14.12
C ARG A 103 11.51 -7.76 -13.19
N LEU A 104 10.88 -8.18 -12.09
CA LEU A 104 11.48 -9.12 -11.14
C LEU A 104 11.80 -10.47 -11.80
N ARG A 105 10.90 -11.01 -12.62
CA ARG A 105 11.15 -12.23 -13.39
C ARG A 105 12.33 -12.07 -14.36
N ASN A 106 12.38 -10.96 -15.09
CA ASN A 106 13.47 -10.69 -16.03
C ASN A 106 14.82 -10.55 -15.34
N SER A 107 14.86 -9.94 -14.14
CA SER A 107 16.09 -9.84 -13.34
C SER A 107 16.56 -11.20 -12.81
N GLN A 108 15.64 -12.10 -12.46
CA GLN A 108 15.97 -13.46 -12.04
C GLN A 108 16.43 -14.36 -13.18
N ALA A 109 15.96 -14.12 -14.41
CA ALA A 109 16.38 -14.88 -15.59
C ALA A 109 17.81 -14.54 -16.08
N ILE A 110 18.42 -13.48 -15.55
CA ILE A 110 19.78 -13.01 -15.91
C ILE A 110 20.84 -13.52 -14.92
N LEU A 111 20.42 -14.09 -13.78
CA LEU A 111 21.30 -14.72 -12.77
C LEU A 111 21.27 -16.23 -12.90
#